data_AF-I3Y8H4-F1
#
_entry.id   AF-I3Y8H4-F1
#
_cell.length_a   1.000
_cell.length_b   1.000
_cell.length_c   1.000
_cell.angle_alpha   90.00
_cell.angle_beta   90.00
_cell.angle_gamma   90.00
#
_symmetry.space_group_name_H-M   'P 1'
#
loop_
_entity.id
_entity.type
_entity.pdbx_description
1 polymer ?
#
loop_
_entity_poly.entity_id
_entity_poly.type
_entity_poly.pdbx_seq_one_letter_code
_entity_poly.pdbx_strand_id
1 'polypeptide(L)'
;MYTSLQLSWCALMSKAGRPPKIHEAEQAVLRQIVTDRPTSTLSEIARELAARTGIEAHEATIRKSLREAGVTRLRGESGLEAQARATPRRYGYTDAHRRHDPDQSYPSCLTDAEWDLVAALFEMPGGRGQPPRVSRRSILEACCYVVRTGCAWRMLPHDFAPWQNVYKTFRRWSAAGKFEQMHDRLRGQWREREGREIAPTAAVLDAQSTRGSPQGGPSGFDAGKQVKGAQAQPGGRYLGVRVGGERGRGQSSGPRCRLGRRR
;
A
#
# COMPACT_ATOMS: atom_id res chain seq x y z
N MET A 1 -62.79 16.74 -25.91
CA MET A 1 -61.54 17.51 -26.15
C MET A 1 -60.80 17.55 -24.82
N TYR A 2 -60.00 16.54 -24.48
CA TYR A 2 -58.54 16.43 -24.67
C TYR A 2 -57.71 17.58 -24.05
N THR A 3 -56.64 17.17 -23.35
CA THR A 3 -55.57 17.94 -22.67
C THR A 3 -55.96 18.45 -21.26
N SER A 4 -55.19 18.27 -20.18
CA SER A 4 -53.75 18.04 -20.05
C SER A 4 -53.41 17.21 -18.80
N LEU A 5 -52.47 16.28 -18.99
CA LEU A 5 -51.70 15.52 -18.00
C LEU A 5 -50.76 16.43 -17.18
N GLN A 6 -50.15 15.79 -16.15
CA GLN A 6 -48.78 16.05 -15.62
C GLN A 6 -48.65 17.24 -14.64
N LEU A 7 -48.17 17.13 -13.39
CA LEU A 7 -47.10 16.31 -12.81
C LEU A 7 -47.22 16.26 -11.27
N SER A 8 -47.15 15.08 -10.67
CA SER A 8 -46.36 14.87 -9.43
C SER A 8 -46.10 13.37 -9.27
N TRP A 9 -45.24 12.85 -10.14
CA TRP A 9 -44.75 11.48 -10.12
C TRP A 9 -43.23 11.54 -9.95
N CYS A 10 -42.79 11.97 -8.78
CA CYS A 10 -41.38 11.94 -8.36
C CYS A 10 -41.26 11.30 -6.96
N ALA A 11 -41.92 10.15 -6.77
CA ALA A 11 -41.63 9.26 -5.65
C ALA A 11 -40.55 8.26 -6.10
N LEU A 12 -39.37 8.37 -5.48
CA LEU A 12 -38.32 7.36 -5.33
C LEU A 12 -38.25 6.26 -6.41
N MET A 13 -37.51 6.50 -7.49
CA MET A 13 -36.99 5.41 -8.30
C MET A 13 -35.78 4.77 -7.60
N SER A 14 -36.03 3.90 -6.62
CA SER A 14 -35.05 2.88 -6.24
C SER A 14 -34.69 2.10 -7.50
N LYS A 15 -33.40 2.05 -7.87
CA LYS A 15 -32.88 1.33 -9.04
C LYS A 15 -33.30 -0.14 -8.97
N ALA A 16 -34.45 -0.47 -9.57
CA ALA A 16 -34.92 -1.83 -9.68
C ALA A 16 -34.06 -2.52 -10.75
N GLY A 17 -33.26 -3.50 -10.32
CA GLY A 17 -32.61 -4.43 -11.26
C GLY A 17 -33.64 -5.30 -12.00
N ARG A 18 -33.16 -6.30 -12.76
CA ARG A 18 -34.02 -7.33 -13.37
C ARG A 18 -35.03 -7.85 -12.32
N PRO A 19 -36.34 -7.92 -12.65
CA PRO A 19 -37.35 -8.35 -11.70
C PRO A 19 -36.99 -9.70 -11.07
N PRO A 20 -37.25 -9.89 -9.76
CA PRO A 20 -36.91 -11.12 -9.08
C PRO A 20 -37.69 -12.29 -9.69
N LYS A 21 -37.03 -13.45 -9.84
CA LYS A 21 -37.63 -14.68 -10.38
C LYS A 21 -38.53 -15.41 -9.37
N ILE A 22 -38.43 -15.04 -8.08
CA ILE A 22 -39.14 -15.66 -6.95
C ILE A 22 -39.87 -14.52 -6.24
N HIS A 23 -41.20 -14.58 -6.19
CA HIS A 23 -42.05 -13.61 -5.50
C HIS A 23 -42.45 -14.14 -4.11
N GLU A 24 -43.27 -13.36 -3.40
CA GLU A 24 -43.66 -13.64 -2.01
C GLU A 24 -44.40 -14.99 -1.85
N ALA A 25 -45.18 -15.39 -2.85
CA ALA A 25 -45.87 -16.67 -2.86
C ALA A 25 -44.89 -17.86 -2.87
N GLU A 26 -43.84 -17.78 -3.69
CA GLU A 26 -42.82 -18.83 -3.78
C GLU A 26 -41.85 -18.79 -2.59
N GLN A 27 -41.65 -17.63 -1.97
CA GLN A 27 -40.94 -17.51 -0.70
C GLN A 27 -41.68 -18.25 0.44
N ALA A 28 -43.01 -18.25 0.45
CA ALA A 28 -43.79 -19.03 1.42
C ALA A 28 -43.59 -20.54 1.22
N VAL A 29 -43.58 -21.01 -0.03
CA VAL A 29 -43.28 -22.42 -0.37
C VAL A 29 -41.86 -22.80 0.06
N LEU A 30 -40.88 -21.92 -0.15
CA LEU A 30 -39.51 -22.12 0.31
C LEU A 30 -39.41 -22.25 1.83
N ARG A 31 -40.13 -21.40 2.59
CA ARG A 31 -40.19 -21.51 4.07
C ARG A 31 -40.78 -22.86 4.50
N GLN A 32 -41.83 -23.32 3.83
CA GLN A 32 -42.46 -24.60 4.13
C GLN A 32 -41.51 -25.77 3.88
N ILE A 33 -40.84 -25.82 2.73
CA ILE A 33 -39.87 -26.88 2.39
C ILE A 33 -38.75 -26.95 3.42
N VAL A 34 -38.22 -25.79 3.86
CA VAL A 34 -37.15 -25.74 4.86
C VAL A 34 -37.65 -26.14 6.25
N THR A 35 -38.90 -25.86 6.58
CA THR A 35 -39.51 -26.28 7.87
C THR A 35 -39.74 -27.80 7.90
N ASP A 36 -40.20 -28.38 6.78
CA ASP A 36 -40.44 -29.81 6.65
C ASP A 36 -39.14 -30.62 6.64
N ARG A 37 -38.06 -30.05 6.08
CA ARG A 37 -36.75 -30.72 5.91
C ARG A 37 -35.60 -29.77 6.25
N PRO A 38 -35.31 -29.53 7.55
CA PRO A 38 -34.33 -28.54 7.98
C PRO A 38 -32.88 -28.88 7.59
N THR A 39 -32.59 -30.14 7.25
CA THR A 39 -31.25 -30.62 6.88
C THR A 39 -31.01 -30.69 5.36
N SER A 40 -32.02 -30.37 4.53
CA SER A 40 -31.91 -30.48 3.07
C SER A 40 -30.83 -29.56 2.48
N THR A 41 -30.19 -30.05 1.43
CA THR A 41 -29.20 -29.27 0.67
C THR A 41 -29.88 -28.20 -0.18
N LEU A 42 -29.14 -27.17 -0.60
CA LEU A 42 -29.70 -26.09 -1.43
C LEU A 42 -30.20 -26.60 -2.80
N SER A 43 -29.56 -27.63 -3.35
CA SER A 43 -29.95 -28.27 -4.60
C SER A 43 -31.21 -29.12 -4.45
N GLU A 44 -31.42 -29.77 -3.30
CA GLU A 44 -32.67 -30.45 -2.96
C GLU A 44 -33.82 -29.46 -2.80
N ILE A 45 -33.59 -28.35 -2.08
CA ILE A 45 -34.59 -27.28 -1.92
C ILE A 45 -34.96 -26.68 -3.30
N ALA A 46 -33.97 -26.46 -4.17
CA ALA A 46 -34.22 -25.95 -5.52
C ALA A 46 -35.05 -26.92 -6.37
N ARG A 47 -34.77 -28.23 -6.29
CA ARG A 47 -35.51 -29.27 -7.00
C ARG A 47 -36.96 -29.36 -6.51
N GLU A 48 -37.16 -29.29 -5.21
CA GLU A 48 -38.48 -29.32 -4.58
C GLU A 48 -39.29 -28.06 -4.92
N LEU A 49 -38.65 -26.88 -4.96
CA LEU A 49 -39.29 -25.65 -5.42
C LEU A 49 -39.75 -25.78 -6.89
N ALA A 50 -38.88 -26.28 -7.75
CA ALA A 50 -39.20 -26.50 -9.16
C ALA A 50 -40.36 -27.50 -9.33
N ALA A 51 -40.42 -28.55 -8.51
CA ALA A 51 -41.51 -29.51 -8.53
C ALA A 51 -42.86 -28.91 -8.11
N ARG A 52 -42.88 -27.97 -7.17
CA ARG A 52 -44.12 -27.36 -6.64
C ARG A 52 -44.61 -26.13 -7.40
N THR A 53 -43.70 -25.37 -8.00
CA THR A 53 -44.00 -24.06 -8.62
C THR A 53 -43.66 -24.00 -10.11
N GLY A 54 -42.93 -24.99 -10.64
CA GLY A 54 -42.42 -24.98 -12.02
C GLY A 54 -41.24 -24.02 -12.25
N ILE A 55 -40.79 -23.29 -11.22
CA ILE A 55 -39.72 -22.30 -11.35
C ILE A 55 -38.35 -22.95 -11.10
N GLU A 56 -37.56 -23.07 -12.17
CA GLU A 56 -36.15 -23.47 -12.05
C GLU A 56 -35.29 -22.27 -11.63
N ALA A 57 -34.75 -22.29 -10.42
CA ALA A 57 -33.88 -21.23 -9.91
C ALA A 57 -32.52 -21.80 -9.46
N HIS A 58 -31.45 -21.08 -9.80
CA HIS A 58 -30.11 -21.40 -9.35
C HIS A 58 -29.97 -21.24 -7.83
N GLU A 59 -29.08 -22.03 -7.20
CA GLU A 59 -28.89 -22.05 -5.74
C GLU A 59 -28.61 -20.66 -5.12
N ALA A 60 -27.93 -19.78 -5.86
CA ALA A 60 -27.67 -18.41 -5.43
C ALA A 60 -28.97 -17.59 -5.27
N THR A 61 -29.94 -17.79 -6.16
CA THR A 61 -31.26 -17.13 -6.12
C THR A 61 -32.11 -17.69 -4.98
N ILE A 62 -32.06 -19.01 -4.75
CA ILE A 62 -32.72 -19.67 -3.61
C ILE A 62 -32.16 -19.14 -2.29
N ARG A 63 -30.83 -19.05 -2.17
CA ARG A 63 -30.16 -18.54 -0.98
C ARG A 63 -30.53 -17.08 -0.69
N LYS A 64 -30.62 -16.24 -1.73
CA LYS A 64 -31.07 -14.85 -1.59
C LYS A 64 -32.53 -14.79 -1.10
N SER A 65 -33.41 -15.56 -1.73
CA SER A 65 -34.84 -15.58 -1.39
C SER A 65 -35.10 -16.13 0.02
N LEU A 66 -34.33 -17.13 0.47
CA LEU A 66 -34.40 -17.63 1.85
C LEU A 66 -33.97 -16.57 2.88
N ARG A 67 -32.99 -15.73 2.58
CA ARG A 67 -32.60 -14.60 3.44
C ARG A 67 -33.69 -13.53 3.50
N GLU A 68 -34.27 -13.18 2.35
CA GLU A 68 -35.40 -12.24 2.27
C GLU A 68 -36.61 -12.80 3.04
N ALA A 69 -36.79 -14.11 3.02
CA ALA A 69 -37.78 -14.83 3.81
C ALA A 69 -37.41 -14.97 5.31
N GLY A 70 -36.28 -14.43 5.77
CA GLY A 70 -35.87 -14.46 7.19
C GLY A 70 -35.30 -15.81 7.66
N VAL A 71 -35.07 -16.76 6.76
CA VAL A 71 -34.54 -18.09 7.09
C VAL A 71 -33.02 -18.05 7.08
N THR A 72 -32.41 -18.16 8.26
CA THR A 72 -30.95 -18.18 8.43
C THR A 72 -30.50 -19.62 8.66
N ARG A 73 -29.59 -20.12 7.81
CA ARG A 73 -28.97 -21.44 8.00
C ARG A 73 -27.97 -21.35 9.14
N LEU A 74 -28.30 -21.96 10.28
CA LEU A 74 -27.34 -22.20 11.35
C LEU A 74 -26.40 -23.30 10.88
N ARG A 75 -25.10 -22.99 10.80
CA ARG A 75 -24.06 -24.00 10.54
C ARG A 75 -24.06 -24.94 11.76
N GLY A 76 -24.14 -26.25 11.53
CA GLY A 76 -24.23 -27.24 12.61
C GLY A 76 -23.17 -27.03 13.70
N GLU A 77 -23.54 -27.38 14.93
CA GLU A 77 -22.76 -27.27 16.17
C GLU A 77 -21.50 -28.17 16.22
N SER A 78 -20.82 -28.41 15.10
CA SER A 78 -19.42 -28.84 15.14
C SER A 78 -18.54 -27.61 15.31
N GLY A 79 -18.48 -27.15 16.57
CA GLY A 79 -17.63 -26.09 17.07
C GLY A 79 -16.15 -26.37 16.82
N LEU A 80 -15.70 -26.03 15.63
CA LEU A 80 -14.41 -25.39 15.47
C LEU A 80 -14.75 -24.01 14.93
N GLU A 81 -14.99 -23.06 15.83
CA GLU A 81 -14.62 -21.69 15.56
C GLU A 81 -13.10 -21.69 15.35
N ALA A 82 -12.68 -22.08 14.15
CA ALA A 82 -11.49 -21.49 13.61
C ALA A 82 -11.83 -20.01 13.54
N GLN A 83 -11.42 -19.23 14.56
CA GLN A 83 -11.27 -17.80 14.38
C GLN A 83 -10.59 -17.68 13.03
N ALA A 84 -11.29 -17.10 12.04
CA ALA A 84 -10.78 -17.01 10.69
C ALA A 84 -9.39 -16.41 10.84
N ARG A 85 -8.35 -17.27 10.71
CA ARG A 85 -6.99 -16.88 11.02
C ARG A 85 -6.74 -15.78 10.03
N ALA A 86 -6.74 -14.54 10.52
CA ALA A 86 -6.81 -13.38 9.67
C ALA A 86 -5.71 -13.57 8.63
N THR A 87 -6.10 -13.76 7.37
CA THR A 87 -5.13 -13.97 6.32
C THR A 87 -4.24 -12.74 6.37
N PRO A 88 -2.93 -12.89 6.63
CA PRO A 88 -2.07 -11.73 6.77
C PRO A 88 -2.25 -10.94 5.49
N ARG A 89 -2.70 -9.68 5.64
CA ARG A 89 -2.98 -8.83 4.49
C ARG A 89 -1.72 -8.83 3.64
N ARG A 90 -1.84 -9.29 2.39
CA ARG A 90 -0.73 -9.36 1.41
C ARG A 90 -0.09 -7.98 1.16
N TYR A 91 -0.78 -6.91 1.59
CA TYR A 91 -0.41 -5.53 1.39
C TYR A 91 -0.48 -4.80 2.74
N GLY A 92 0.61 -4.18 3.16
CA GLY A 92 0.78 -3.56 4.48
C GLY A 92 -0.08 -2.32 4.77
N TYR A 93 -1.00 -1.92 3.88
CA TYR A 93 -1.84 -0.75 4.12
C TYR A 93 -2.97 -1.08 5.12
N THR A 94 -2.84 -0.56 6.34
CA THR A 94 -3.95 -0.52 7.31
C THR A 94 -4.80 0.73 7.07
N ASP A 95 -5.95 0.83 7.73
CA ASP A 95 -6.84 1.99 7.59
C ASP A 95 -6.14 3.31 7.95
N ALA A 96 -5.22 3.29 8.92
CA ALA A 96 -4.37 4.43 9.27
C ALA A 96 -3.41 4.91 8.16
N HIS A 97 -3.14 4.07 7.13
CA HIS A 97 -2.32 4.44 5.96
C HIS A 97 -3.19 4.73 4.74
N ARG A 98 -4.51 4.58 4.89
CA ARG A 98 -5.45 5.01 3.86
C ARG A 98 -5.46 6.54 3.89
N ARG A 99 -5.42 7.13 2.70
CA ARG A 99 -5.56 8.57 2.56
C ARG A 99 -7.02 8.93 2.74
N HIS A 100 -7.28 9.86 3.65
CA HIS A 100 -8.58 10.47 3.83
C HIS A 100 -8.51 11.84 3.13
N ASP A 101 -8.90 11.90 1.86
CA ASP A 101 -9.08 13.16 1.13
C ASP A 101 -10.30 13.88 1.74
N PRO A 102 -10.07 14.85 2.65
CA PRO A 102 -9.77 16.23 2.25
C PRO A 102 -8.56 16.89 2.95
N ASP A 103 -7.96 16.29 3.98
CA ASP A 103 -6.88 16.93 4.77
C ASP A 103 -5.51 16.88 4.07
N GLN A 104 -5.36 16.03 3.05
CA GLN A 104 -4.13 15.87 2.27
C GLN A 104 -4.30 16.48 0.87
N SER A 105 -4.03 17.78 0.73
CA SER A 105 -4.22 18.52 -0.54
C SER A 105 -3.56 17.85 -1.77
N TYR A 106 -2.42 17.17 -1.59
CA TYR A 106 -1.71 16.53 -2.70
C TYR A 106 -1.44 15.04 -2.45
N PRO A 107 -1.43 14.21 -3.51
CA PRO A 107 -1.03 12.80 -3.42
C PRO A 107 0.43 12.56 -3.01
N SER A 108 1.23 13.62 -2.85
CA SER A 108 2.59 13.55 -2.33
C SER A 108 2.67 13.81 -0.82
N CYS A 109 1.59 14.24 -0.18
CA CYS A 109 1.54 14.49 1.25
C CYS A 109 1.63 13.18 2.04
N LEU A 110 2.14 13.29 3.27
CA LEU A 110 2.28 12.19 4.20
C LEU A 110 0.96 11.99 4.95
N THR A 111 0.62 10.74 5.22
CA THR A 111 -0.45 10.40 6.16
C THR A 111 -0.03 10.74 7.60
N ASP A 112 -1.00 10.91 8.50
CA ASP A 112 -0.70 11.21 9.90
C ASP A 112 0.14 10.11 10.54
N ALA A 113 -0.18 8.84 10.25
CA ALA A 113 0.58 7.70 10.72
C ALA A 113 2.04 7.67 10.23
N GLU A 114 2.29 8.11 8.99
CA GLU A 114 3.65 8.26 8.46
C GLU A 114 4.36 9.45 9.09
N TRP A 115 3.64 10.57 9.29
CA TRP A 115 4.18 11.77 9.94
C TRP A 115 4.62 11.46 11.38
N ASP A 116 3.79 10.77 12.17
CA ASP A 116 4.10 10.46 13.58
C ASP A 116 5.41 9.68 13.76
N LEU A 117 5.74 8.79 12.81
CA LEU A 117 7.01 8.06 12.84
C LEU A 117 8.24 8.93 12.58
N VAL A 118 8.08 9.94 11.75
CA VAL A 118 9.19 10.75 11.24
C VAL A 118 9.25 12.12 11.88
N ALA A 119 8.20 12.55 12.59
CA ALA A 119 8.08 13.85 13.24
C ALA A 119 9.30 14.14 14.13
N ALA A 120 9.71 13.15 14.94
CA ALA A 120 10.89 13.25 15.81
C ALA A 120 12.22 13.53 15.07
N LEU A 121 12.34 13.24 13.77
CA LEU A 121 13.52 13.61 12.97
C LEU A 121 13.54 15.10 12.61
N PHE A 122 12.36 15.69 12.39
CA PHE A 122 12.22 17.03 11.82
C PHE A 122 11.87 18.09 12.87
N GLU A 123 11.17 17.68 13.92
CA GLU A 123 10.89 18.45 15.11
C GLU A 123 12.12 18.42 16.02
N MET A 124 12.91 19.48 15.98
CA MET A 124 13.95 19.68 17.00
C MET A 124 13.29 20.35 18.21
N PRO A 125 13.44 19.81 19.44
CA PRO A 125 13.09 20.55 20.64
C PRO A 125 13.89 21.86 20.67
N GLY A 126 13.21 22.94 21.06
CA GLY A 126 13.62 24.32 20.85
C GLY A 126 15.09 24.61 21.16
N GLY A 127 15.81 25.12 20.16
CA GLY A 127 17.09 25.79 20.35
C GLY A 127 16.89 27.29 20.60
N ARG A 128 17.94 27.99 21.03
CA ARG A 128 17.92 29.45 21.14
C ARG A 128 17.66 30.08 19.76
N GLY A 129 16.55 30.80 19.61
CA GLY A 129 16.19 31.51 18.38
C GLY A 129 14.69 31.79 18.26
N GLN A 130 14.31 32.51 17.20
CA GLN A 130 12.91 32.74 16.85
C GLN A 130 12.23 31.41 16.46
N PRO A 131 11.05 31.11 17.00
CA PRO A 131 10.32 29.90 16.63
C PRO A 131 9.96 29.93 15.13
N PRO A 132 9.96 28.76 14.47
CA PRO A 132 9.60 28.68 13.07
C PRO A 132 8.13 29.08 12.87
N ARG A 133 7.89 30.02 11.94
CA ARG A 133 6.53 30.49 11.58
C ARG A 133 5.71 29.47 10.78
N VAL A 134 6.39 28.50 10.16
CA VAL A 134 5.79 27.47 9.29
C VAL A 134 5.99 26.11 9.95
N SER A 135 4.95 25.29 9.95
CA SER A 135 5.03 23.91 10.46
C SER A 135 6.08 23.11 9.68
N ARG A 136 6.81 22.23 10.39
CA ARG A 136 7.83 21.40 9.74
C ARG A 136 7.21 20.37 8.81
N ARG A 137 5.99 19.91 9.12
CA ARG A 137 5.18 19.04 8.25
C ARG A 137 4.93 19.67 6.89
N SER A 138 4.45 20.91 6.85
CA SER A 138 4.19 21.63 5.58
C SER A 138 5.45 21.76 4.72
N ILE A 139 6.61 22.03 5.35
CA ILE A 139 7.89 22.09 4.62
C ILE A 139 8.28 20.71 4.08
N LEU A 140 8.09 19.65 4.85
CA LEU A 140 8.40 18.29 4.42
C LEU A 140 7.48 17.84 3.27
N GLU A 141 6.18 18.10 3.37
CA GLU A 141 5.20 17.80 2.32
C GLU A 141 5.52 18.55 1.02
N ALA A 142 5.94 19.81 1.10
CA ALA A 142 6.44 20.55 -0.06
C ALA A 142 7.70 19.90 -0.67
N CYS A 143 8.62 19.39 0.15
CA CYS A 143 9.78 18.65 -0.35
C CYS A 143 9.35 17.35 -1.04
N CYS A 144 8.42 16.60 -0.45
CA CYS A 144 7.85 15.38 -1.05
C CYS A 144 7.16 15.69 -2.38
N TYR A 145 6.46 16.81 -2.49
CA TYR A 145 5.85 17.27 -3.74
C TYR A 145 6.89 17.49 -4.83
N VAL A 146 7.96 18.24 -4.53
CA VAL A 146 9.05 18.50 -5.49
C VAL A 146 9.74 17.21 -5.91
N VAL A 147 10.04 16.30 -4.98
CA VAL A 147 10.68 15.01 -5.29
C VAL A 147 9.76 14.11 -6.13
N ARG A 148 8.45 14.13 -5.87
CA ARG A 148 7.48 13.31 -6.63
C ARG A 148 7.25 13.84 -8.03
N THR A 149 7.12 15.16 -8.18
CA THR A 149 6.77 15.81 -9.45
C THR A 149 7.99 16.16 -10.30
N GLY A 150 9.17 16.28 -9.68
CA GLY A 150 10.38 16.77 -10.35
C GLY A 150 10.31 18.24 -10.74
N CYS A 151 9.37 19.02 -10.18
CA CYS A 151 9.19 20.41 -10.57
C CYS A 151 10.38 21.30 -10.14
N ALA A 152 10.61 22.39 -10.87
CA ALA A 152 11.58 23.39 -10.45
C ALA A 152 11.11 24.05 -9.14
N TRP A 153 12.04 24.33 -8.21
CA TRP A 153 11.71 24.94 -6.91
C TRP A 153 10.89 26.24 -7.02
N ARG A 154 11.12 27.05 -8.05
CA ARG A 154 10.38 28.29 -8.31
C ARG A 154 8.93 28.07 -8.77
N MET A 155 8.60 26.84 -9.20
CA MET A 155 7.27 26.41 -9.63
C MET A 155 6.51 25.67 -8.53
N LEU A 156 6.99 25.73 -7.28
CA LEU A 156 6.25 25.17 -6.14
C LEU A 156 4.89 25.89 -6.02
N PRO A 157 3.77 25.16 -5.88
CA PRO A 157 2.45 25.78 -5.68
C PRO A 157 2.41 26.77 -4.53
N HIS A 158 1.59 27.82 -4.66
CA HIS A 158 1.44 28.88 -3.67
C HIS A 158 0.75 28.43 -2.37
N ASP A 159 0.12 27.26 -2.37
CA ASP A 159 -0.49 26.65 -1.18
C ASP A 159 0.58 26.18 -0.16
N PHE A 160 1.82 25.99 -0.62
CA PHE A 160 2.96 25.68 0.23
C PHE A 160 3.68 26.93 0.74
N ALA A 161 4.51 26.73 1.76
CA ALA A 161 5.41 27.77 2.24
C ALA A 161 6.33 28.31 1.12
N PRO A 162 6.80 29.57 1.21
CA PRO A 162 7.64 30.18 0.19
C PRO A 162 8.84 29.31 -0.19
N TRP A 163 9.03 29.10 -1.50
CA TRP A 163 10.00 28.14 -2.02
C TRP A 163 11.43 28.37 -1.51
N GLN A 164 11.82 29.61 -1.22
CA GLN A 164 13.14 29.93 -0.68
C GLN A 164 13.34 29.32 0.72
N ASN A 165 12.29 29.35 1.54
CA ASN A 165 12.30 28.78 2.89
C ASN A 165 12.33 27.25 2.83
N VAL A 166 11.50 26.68 1.95
CA VAL A 166 11.47 25.22 1.70
C VAL A 166 12.84 24.75 1.23
N TYR A 167 13.41 25.38 0.20
CA TYR A 167 14.70 24.98 -0.36
C TYR A 167 15.86 25.10 0.65
N LYS A 168 15.94 26.22 1.41
CA LYS A 168 16.97 26.38 2.44
C LYS A 168 16.86 25.28 3.51
N THR A 169 15.63 24.94 3.91
CA THR A 169 15.39 23.90 4.90
C THR A 169 15.70 22.51 4.35
N PHE A 170 15.27 22.23 3.12
CA PHE A 170 15.59 21.02 2.37
C PHE A 170 17.11 20.79 2.35
N ARG A 171 17.90 21.77 1.88
CA ARG A 171 19.36 21.65 1.83
C ARG A 171 19.98 21.30 3.18
N ARG A 172 19.51 21.94 4.26
CA ARG A 172 19.99 21.67 5.62
C ARG A 172 19.64 20.25 6.07
N TRP A 173 18.44 19.78 5.76
CA TRP A 173 17.99 18.43 6.10
C TRP A 173 18.69 17.34 5.27
N SER A 174 18.92 17.59 3.99
CA SER A 174 19.70 16.71 3.11
C SER A 174 21.14 16.59 3.61
N ALA A 175 21.79 17.71 3.95
CA ALA A 175 23.15 17.68 4.49
C ALA A 175 23.24 16.93 5.85
N ALA A 176 22.16 16.93 6.62
CA ALA A 176 22.05 16.20 7.89
C ALA A 176 21.59 14.73 7.71
N GLY A 177 21.39 14.26 6.48
CA GLY A 177 20.97 12.88 6.20
C GLY A 177 19.57 12.53 6.73
N LYS A 178 18.68 13.53 6.89
CA LYS A 178 17.35 13.30 7.50
C LYS A 178 16.40 12.56 6.58
N PHE A 179 16.53 12.74 5.26
CA PHE A 179 15.67 12.08 4.28
C PHE A 179 15.99 10.59 4.19
N GLU A 180 17.25 10.22 4.30
CA GLU A 180 17.73 8.84 4.36
C GLU A 180 17.17 8.15 5.61
N GLN A 181 17.30 8.79 6.78
CA GLN A 181 16.73 8.29 8.03
C GLN A 181 15.20 8.16 7.97
N MET A 182 14.51 9.14 7.36
CA MET A 182 13.07 9.10 7.14
C MET A 182 12.69 7.90 6.27
N HIS A 183 13.39 7.72 5.15
CA HIS A 183 13.19 6.59 4.24
C HIS A 183 13.45 5.24 4.93
N ASP A 184 14.50 5.15 5.76
CA ASP A 184 14.79 3.94 6.55
C ASP A 184 13.67 3.60 7.53
N ARG A 185 13.15 4.59 8.27
CA ARG A 185 12.04 4.38 9.23
C ARG A 185 10.77 3.90 8.54
N LEU A 186 10.36 4.58 7.47
CA LEU A 186 9.15 4.24 6.72
C LEU A 186 9.27 2.86 6.06
N ARG A 187 10.44 2.54 5.50
CA ARG A 187 10.70 1.21 4.93
C ARG A 187 10.72 0.12 6.00
N GLY A 188 11.30 0.38 7.17
CA GLY A 188 11.32 -0.54 8.30
C GLY A 188 9.91 -0.90 8.76
N GLN A 189 9.07 0.12 8.95
CA GLN A 189 7.65 -0.05 9.28
C GLN A 189 6.92 -0.87 8.20
N TRP A 190 7.17 -0.58 6.91
CA TRP A 190 6.57 -1.34 5.82
C TRP A 190 6.96 -2.83 5.86
N ARG A 191 8.26 -3.11 6.08
CA ARG A 191 8.77 -4.48 6.13
C ARG A 191 8.22 -5.27 7.32
N GLU A 192 8.13 -4.64 8.49
CA GLU A 192 7.54 -5.26 9.68
C GLU A 192 6.08 -5.66 9.44
N ARG A 193 5.29 -4.80 8.77
CA ARG A 193 3.89 -5.11 8.38
C ARG A 193 3.78 -6.27 7.40
N GLU A 194 4.76 -6.45 6.53
CA GLU A 194 4.85 -7.61 5.63
C GLU A 194 5.39 -8.87 6.32
N GLY A 195 5.66 -8.83 7.63
CA GLY A 195 6.25 -9.94 8.38
C GLY A 195 7.71 -10.19 8.02
N ARG A 196 8.41 -9.17 7.51
CA ARG A 196 9.82 -9.21 7.13
C ARG A 196 10.67 -8.50 8.17
N GLU A 197 11.93 -8.91 8.31
CA GLU A 197 12.90 -8.20 9.14
C GLU A 197 13.08 -6.76 8.65
N ILE A 198 13.19 -5.81 9.59
CA ILE A 198 13.36 -4.37 9.34
C ILE A 198 14.58 -4.11 8.45
N ALA A 199 15.70 -4.76 8.77
CA ALA A 199 16.90 -4.74 7.95
C ALA A 199 16.73 -5.71 6.77
N PRO A 200 16.99 -5.29 5.52
CA PRO A 200 17.00 -6.21 4.39
C PRO A 200 18.20 -7.16 4.49
N THR A 201 17.96 -8.46 4.33
CA THR A 201 19.02 -9.48 4.25
C THR A 201 19.93 -9.27 3.02
N ALA A 202 19.35 -8.79 1.91
CA ALA A 202 20.06 -8.41 0.70
C ALA A 202 19.28 -7.31 -0.05
N ALA A 203 20.00 -6.38 -0.69
CA ALA A 203 19.42 -5.36 -1.55
C ALA A 203 20.00 -5.51 -2.96
N VAL A 204 19.13 -5.71 -3.96
CA VAL A 204 19.53 -5.72 -5.37
C VAL A 204 19.33 -4.31 -5.92
N LEU A 205 20.43 -3.62 -6.18
CA LEU A 205 20.43 -2.32 -6.84
C LEU A 205 20.66 -2.56 -8.33
N ASP A 206 19.61 -2.47 -9.14
CA ASP A 206 19.76 -2.53 -10.60
C ASP A 206 20.20 -1.16 -11.12
N ALA A 207 21.43 -1.06 -11.59
CA ALA A 207 21.90 0.12 -12.31
C ALA A 207 21.56 -0.05 -13.79
N GLN A 208 20.80 0.87 -14.39
CA GLN A 208 20.55 0.80 -15.82
C GLN A 208 21.82 1.15 -16.61
N SER A 209 22.17 0.29 -17.56
CA SER A 209 23.28 0.51 -18.49
C SER A 209 22.68 0.96 -19.83
N THR A 210 22.98 2.18 -20.25
CA THR A 210 22.60 2.68 -21.57
C THR A 210 23.71 2.38 -22.58
N ARG A 211 23.35 1.98 -23.80
CA ARG A 211 24.33 1.76 -24.88
C ARG A 211 25.14 3.04 -25.10
N GLY A 212 26.46 2.89 -25.17
CA GLY A 212 27.35 4.02 -25.46
C GLY A 212 27.10 4.57 -26.87
N SER A 213 27.23 5.88 -27.04
CA SER A 213 27.25 6.50 -28.37
C SER A 213 28.56 6.17 -29.10
N PRO A 214 28.58 6.16 -30.46
CA PRO A 214 29.79 5.93 -31.25
C PRO A 214 30.93 6.90 -30.95
N GLN A 215 30.62 8.12 -30.49
CA GLN A 215 31.61 9.17 -30.22
C GLN A 215 32.53 8.94 -29.01
N GLY A 216 32.41 7.84 -28.26
CA GLY A 216 33.39 7.43 -27.25
C GLY A 216 33.41 8.29 -25.97
N GLY A 217 33.25 7.64 -24.83
CA GLY A 217 33.39 8.20 -23.48
C GLY A 217 33.80 7.10 -22.50
N PRO A 218 34.00 7.38 -21.20
CA PRO A 218 34.31 6.34 -20.22
C PRO A 218 33.18 5.30 -20.20
N SER A 219 33.45 4.13 -20.78
CA SER A 219 32.49 3.04 -20.96
C SER A 219 33.04 1.77 -20.34
N GLY A 220 32.20 1.06 -19.57
CA GLY A 220 32.49 -0.27 -19.05
C GLY A 220 31.75 -1.33 -19.84
N PHE A 221 32.22 -2.58 -19.78
CA PHE A 221 31.47 -3.74 -20.24
C PHE A 221 30.93 -4.48 -19.03
N ASP A 222 29.61 -4.52 -18.90
CA ASP A 222 28.93 -5.30 -17.86
C ASP A 222 28.56 -6.67 -18.42
N ALA A 223 29.27 -7.71 -17.96
CA ALA A 223 29.07 -9.09 -18.39
C ALA A 223 27.68 -9.64 -18.03
N GLY A 224 27.04 -9.10 -16.99
CA GLY A 224 25.68 -9.50 -16.61
C GLY A 224 24.62 -8.99 -17.58
N LYS A 225 24.89 -7.89 -18.29
CA LYS A 225 23.96 -7.26 -19.26
C LYS A 225 24.39 -7.41 -20.71
N GLN A 226 25.62 -7.87 -20.97
CA GLN A 226 26.23 -8.00 -22.29
C GLN A 226 26.12 -6.72 -23.15
N VAL A 227 26.11 -5.55 -22.49
CA VAL A 227 26.00 -4.25 -23.15
C VAL A 227 27.27 -3.45 -22.86
N LYS A 228 27.91 -2.95 -23.92
CA LYS A 228 29.00 -1.97 -23.84
C LYS A 228 28.38 -0.57 -23.69
N GLY A 229 28.55 0.05 -22.52
CA GLY A 229 27.81 1.27 -22.20
C GLY A 229 28.34 2.01 -20.98
N ALA A 230 27.83 3.21 -20.77
CA ALA A 230 28.04 3.94 -19.53
C ALA A 230 27.02 3.47 -18.50
N GLN A 231 27.48 3.17 -17.29
CA GLN A 231 26.61 2.85 -16.17
C GLN A 231 26.04 4.16 -15.64
N ALA A 232 24.72 4.34 -15.74
CA ALA A 232 24.07 5.48 -15.12
C ALA A 232 24.10 5.25 -13.60
N GLN A 233 24.72 6.15 -12.85
CA GLN A 233 24.61 6.10 -11.40
C GLN A 233 23.17 6.45 -11.02
N PRO A 234 22.44 5.57 -10.28
CA PRO A 234 21.21 6.00 -9.67
C PRO A 234 21.54 7.13 -8.69
N GLY A 235 20.79 8.23 -8.75
CA GLY A 235 21.04 9.48 -8.03
C GLY A 235 20.84 9.42 -6.51
N GLY A 236 21.41 8.41 -5.83
CA GLY A 236 21.38 8.28 -4.38
C GLY A 236 22.65 7.60 -3.87
N ARG A 237 23.49 8.35 -3.16
CA ARG A 237 24.60 7.77 -2.38
C ARG A 237 24.02 7.07 -1.15
N TYR A 238 23.73 5.78 -1.25
CA TYR A 238 23.51 4.95 -0.07
C TYR A 238 24.83 4.28 0.30
N LEU A 239 25.36 4.62 1.47
CA LEU A 239 26.57 4.04 2.06
C LEU A 239 26.37 2.52 2.25
N GLY A 240 27.27 1.72 1.70
CA GLY A 240 27.29 0.28 1.89
C GLY A 240 27.53 -0.08 3.35
N VAL A 241 26.58 -0.82 3.93
CA VAL A 241 26.72 -1.43 5.27
C VAL A 241 27.64 -2.66 5.14
N ARG A 242 28.79 -2.63 5.83
CA ARG A 242 29.60 -3.84 6.07
C ARG A 242 28.99 -4.61 7.24
N VAL A 243 28.56 -5.84 7.00
CA VAL A 243 28.30 -6.81 8.07
C VAL A 243 29.65 -7.33 8.56
N GLY A 244 30.01 -7.01 9.80
CA GLY A 244 31.16 -7.56 10.49
C GLY A 244 30.92 -9.02 10.85
N GLY A 245 31.41 -9.94 10.01
CA GLY A 245 31.56 -11.34 10.38
C GLY A 245 32.89 -11.55 11.08
N GLU A 246 32.85 -11.76 12.40
CA GLU A 246 33.99 -12.23 13.19
C GLU A 246 34.47 -13.58 12.62
N ARG A 247 35.64 -13.57 11.98
CA ARG A 247 36.37 -14.80 11.66
C ARG A 247 37.41 -15.03 12.76
N GLY A 248 37.25 -16.16 13.44
CA GLY A 248 38.13 -16.65 14.50
C GLY A 248 39.59 -16.68 14.07
N ARG A 249 40.46 -16.26 15.00
CA ARG A 249 41.92 -16.29 14.85
C ARG A 249 42.40 -17.74 14.91
N GLY A 250 42.57 -18.36 13.74
CA GLY A 250 43.43 -19.53 13.59
C GLY A 250 44.89 -19.06 13.59
N GLN A 251 45.65 -19.50 14.58
CA GLN A 251 47.10 -19.34 14.64
C GLN A 251 47.73 -20.22 13.54
N SER A 252 48.56 -19.62 12.68
CA SER A 252 49.54 -20.38 11.91
C SER A 252 50.83 -19.58 11.73
N SER A 253 51.90 -20.21 12.16
CA SER A 253 53.29 -19.77 12.30
C SER A 253 54.08 -19.77 10.98
N GLY A 254 54.89 -18.70 10.78
CA GLY A 254 56.15 -18.69 10.03
C GLY A 254 56.14 -18.12 8.59
N PRO A 255 57.29 -17.74 8.00
CA PRO A 255 58.54 -17.19 8.56
C PRO A 255 58.82 -15.73 8.13
N ARG A 256 59.66 -15.04 8.91
CA ARG A 256 60.16 -13.67 8.65
C ARG A 256 61.10 -13.62 7.45
N CYS A 257 60.75 -12.84 6.44
CA CYS A 257 61.71 -12.30 5.47
C CYS A 257 62.14 -10.89 5.88
N ARG A 258 63.44 -10.79 6.18
CA ARG A 258 64.18 -9.57 6.53
C ARG A 258 64.67 -8.97 5.21
N LEU A 259 64.25 -7.76 4.86
CA LEU A 259 64.89 -7.00 3.77
C LEU A 259 65.34 -5.64 4.29
N GLY A 260 66.61 -5.37 4.01
CA GLY A 260 67.42 -4.34 4.62
C GLY A 260 67.11 -2.95 4.08
N ARG A 261 67.31 -1.97 4.98
CA ARG A 261 67.51 -0.57 4.63
C ARG A 261 68.76 -0.47 3.75
N ARG A 262 68.62 0.12 2.55
CA ARG A 262 69.71 0.86 1.94
C ARG A 262 69.47 2.35 2.20
N ARG A 263 70.59 3.01 2.47
CA ARG A 263 70.75 4.42 2.83
C ARG A 263 70.28 5.35 1.73
#